data_AF-A0A358PD71-F1
#
_entry.id   AF-A0A358PD71-F1
#
_cell.length_a   1.000
_cell.length_b   1.000
_cell.length_c   1.000
_cell.angle_alpha   90.00
_cell.angle_beta   90.00
_cell.angle_gamma   90.00
#
_symmetry.space_group_name_H-M   'P 1'
#
loop_
_entity.id
_entity.type
_entity.pdbx_description
1 polymer ?
#
loop_
_entity_poly.entity_id
_entity_poly.type
_entity_poly.pdbx_seq_one_letter_code
_entity_poly.pdbx_strand_id
1 'polypeptide(L)' 'KWCDEYFYLPHRDEPRGAGGIFYDNLNSGDWAKDFAFTRDVGTAFKNGYAEIVKSRMDLPWTDA' A
#
# COMPACT_ATOMS: atom_id res chain seq x y z
N LYS A 1 0.31 0.17 11.44
CA LYS A 1 -0.59 0.89 12.37
C LYS A 1 -1.59 1.77 11.64
N TRP A 2 -1.21 2.94 11.10
CA TRP A 2 -2.17 3.81 10.39
C TRP A 2 -2.85 3.15 9.17
N CYS A 3 -2.12 2.40 8.36
CA CYS A 3 -2.70 1.70 7.22
C CYS A 3 -3.76 0.67 7.66
N ASP A 4 -3.48 -0.06 8.74
CA ASP A 4 -4.37 -1.10 9.27
C ASP A 4 -5.65 -0.48 9.88
N GLU A 5 -5.51 0.63 10.60
CA GLU A 5 -6.62 1.38 11.20
C GLU A 5 -7.48 2.06 10.13
N TYR A 6 -6.85 2.67 9.12
CA TYR A 6 -7.56 3.41 8.07
C TYR A 6 -8.31 2.49 7.11
N PHE A 7 -7.72 1.33 6.75
CA PHE A 7 -8.34 0.37 5.85
C PHE A 7 -9.04 -0.78 6.58
N TYR A 8 -9.82 -0.43 7.60
CA TYR A 8 -10.70 -1.33 8.33
C TYR A 8 -12.16 -1.15 7.87
N LEU A 9 -12.95 -2.24 7.85
CA LEU A 9 -14.39 -2.20 7.54
C LEU A 9 -15.20 -2.47 8.82
N PRO A 10 -15.65 -1.43 9.54
CA PRO A 10 -16.26 -1.62 10.86
C PRO A 10 -17.57 -2.43 10.84
N HIS A 11 -18.34 -2.31 9.77
CA HIS A 11 -19.61 -3.03 9.63
C HIS A 11 -19.46 -4.53 9.32
N ARG A 12 -18.23 -4.98 9.04
CA ARG A 12 -17.87 -6.39 8.81
C ARG A 12 -16.89 -6.93 9.84
N ASP A 13 -16.36 -6.07 10.70
CA ASP A 13 -15.31 -6.40 11.66
C ASP A 13 -14.06 -7.05 11.00
N GLU A 14 -13.65 -6.54 9.83
CA GLU A 14 -12.53 -7.12 9.07
C GLU A 14 -11.62 -6.05 8.42
N PRO A 15 -10.31 -6.33 8.24
CA PRO A 15 -9.44 -5.48 7.44
C PRO A 15 -9.78 -5.61 5.94
N ARG A 16 -9.65 -4.51 5.19
CA ARG A 16 -9.91 -4.50 3.74
C ARG A 16 -8.90 -5.34 2.94
N GLY A 17 -7.73 -5.59 3.49
CA GLY A 17 -6.66 -6.34 2.84
C GLY A 17 -5.45 -6.51 3.75
N ALA A 18 -4.30 -6.87 3.15
CA ALA A 18 -3.07 -7.15 3.89
C ALA A 18 -2.32 -5.91 4.42
N GLY A 19 -2.87 -4.70 4.25
CA GLY A 19 -2.28 -3.45 4.73
C GLY A 19 -1.23 -2.83 3.80
N GLY A 20 -0.26 -2.13 4.38
CA GLY A 20 0.77 -1.39 3.65
C GLY A 20 1.21 -0.11 4.37
N ILE A 21 1.60 0.92 3.61
CA ILE A 21 1.92 2.25 4.13
C ILE A 21 0.75 3.18 3.84
N PHE A 22 0.29 3.91 4.86
CA PHE A 22 -0.66 5.00 4.74
C PHE A 22 -0.14 6.18 5.56
N TYR A 23 -0.21 7.38 4.97
CA TYR A 23 0.17 8.63 5.62
C TYR A 23 -0.66 9.77 5.03
N ASP A 24 -0.90 10.77 5.87
CA ASP A 24 -1.57 12.03 5.54
C ASP A 24 -0.97 13.12 6.45
N ASN A 25 -1.10 14.39 6.06
CA ASN A 25 -0.54 15.54 6.79
C ASN A 25 0.97 15.42 7.08
N LEU A 26 1.74 14.80 6.18
CA LEU A 26 3.19 14.75 6.28
C LEU A 26 3.76 16.15 6.01
N ASN A 27 4.14 16.83 7.08
CA ASN A 27 4.79 18.12 7.05
C ASN A 27 5.79 18.20 8.21
N SER A 28 6.98 17.67 7.98
CA SER A 28 8.05 17.66 9.00
C SER A 28 8.72 19.02 9.18
N GLY A 29 8.35 20.02 8.36
CA GLY A 29 9.05 21.30 8.25
C GLY A 29 10.24 21.26 7.28
N ASP A 30 10.56 20.09 6.72
CA ASP A 30 11.59 19.90 5.69
C ASP A 30 10.96 19.34 4.42
N TRP A 31 10.74 20.24 3.45
CA TRP A 31 10.12 19.90 2.18
C TRP A 31 10.91 18.86 1.38
N ALA A 32 12.25 18.94 1.39
CA ALA A 32 13.07 18.03 0.60
C ALA A 32 12.98 16.60 1.13
N LYS A 33 12.94 16.47 2.47
CA LYS A 33 12.75 15.18 3.13
C LYS A 33 11.36 14.61 2.89
N ASP A 34 10.32 15.42 3.03
CA ASP A 34 8.94 14.98 2.85
C ASP A 34 8.69 14.54 1.39
N PHE A 35 9.20 15.30 0.42
CA PHE A 35 9.14 14.93 -0.98
C PHE A 35 9.92 13.65 -1.29
N ALA A 36 11.13 13.50 -0.73
CA ALA A 36 11.93 12.29 -0.90
C ALA A 36 11.19 11.05 -0.38
N PHE A 37 10.55 11.15 0.79
CA PHE A 37 9.72 10.07 1.33
C PHE A 37 8.57 9.70 0.39
N THR A 38 7.80 10.68 -0.10
CA THR A 38 6.70 10.41 -1.04
C THR A 38 7.18 9.75 -2.34
N ARG A 39 8.30 10.22 -2.90
CA ARG A 39 8.91 9.62 -4.10
C ARG A 39 9.32 8.17 -3.84
N ASP A 40 9.93 7.90 -2.70
CA ASP A 40 10.41 6.56 -2.35
C ASP A 40 9.24 5.59 -2.13
N VAL A 41 8.13 6.04 -1.53
CA VAL A 41 6.89 5.26 -1.44
C VAL A 41 6.38 4.87 -2.83
N GLY A 42 6.28 5.82 -3.76
CA GLY A 42 5.82 5.54 -5.13
C GLY A 42 6.74 4.55 -5.87
N THR A 43 8.05 4.70 -5.68
CA THR A 43 9.05 3.80 -6.28
C THR A 43 8.95 2.39 -5.70
N ALA A 44 8.81 2.27 -4.39
CA ALA A 44 8.64 0.99 -3.71
C ALA A 44 7.34 0.29 -4.14
N PHE A 45 6.23 1.02 -4.27
CA PHE A 45 4.97 0.47 -4.77
C PHE A 45 5.12 -0.05 -6.20
N LYS A 46 5.65 0.77 -7.12
CA LYS A 46 5.88 0.37 -8.51
C LYS A 46 6.67 -0.93 -8.58
N ASN A 47 7.78 -1.02 -7.84
CA ASN A 47 8.65 -2.18 -7.90
C ASN A 47 8.00 -3.40 -7.24
N GLY A 48 7.45 -3.25 -6.03
CA GLY A 48 6.86 -4.38 -5.29
C GLY A 48 5.63 -4.96 -5.97
N TYR A 49 4.66 -4.12 -6.32
CA TYR A 49 3.39 -4.58 -6.89
C TYR A 49 3.55 -5.13 -8.31
N ALA A 50 4.43 -4.52 -9.13
CA ALA A 50 4.70 -5.04 -10.47
C ALA A 50 5.28 -6.46 -10.43
N GLU A 51 6.17 -6.79 -9.50
CA GLU A 51 6.72 -8.15 -9.37
C GLU A 51 5.67 -9.16 -8.90
N ILE A 52 4.77 -8.76 -8.00
CA ILE A 52 3.63 -9.61 -7.60
C ILE A 52 2.74 -9.92 -8.81
N VAL A 53 2.44 -8.90 -9.60
CA VAL A 53 1.60 -9.05 -10.80
C VAL A 53 2.29 -9.95 -11.83
N LYS A 54 3.56 -9.68 -12.17
CA LYS A 54 4.34 -10.52 -13.09
C LYS A 54 4.41 -11.99 -12.66
N SER A 55 4.58 -12.24 -11.37
CA SER A 55 4.71 -13.62 -10.85
C SER A 55 3.39 -14.38 -10.78
N ARG A 56 2.25 -13.69 -10.85
CA ARG A 56 0.93 -14.31 -10.60
C ARG A 56 -0.07 -14.18 -11.74
N MET A 57 0.16 -13.29 -12.71
CA MET A 57 -0.84 -12.98 -13.75
C MET A 57 -1.23 -14.18 -14.62
N ASP A 58 -0.31 -15.12 -14.84
CA ASP A 58 -0.53 -16.29 -15.69
C ASP A 58 -0.86 -17.57 -14.90
N LEU A 59 -1.03 -17.46 -13.58
CA LEU A 59 -1.36 -18.63 -12.77
C LEU A 59 -2.76 -19.14 -13.15
N PRO A 60 -2.92 -20.45 -13.37
CA PRO A 60 -4.22 -21.03 -13.66
C PRO A 60 -5.13 -20.86 -12.44
N TRP A 61 -6.40 -20.59 -12.69
CA TRP A 61 -7.46 -20.58 -11.70
C TRP A 61 -8.61 -21.45 -12.20
N THR A 62 -9.42 -21.95 -11.27
CA THR A 62 -10.60 -22.77 -11.57
C THR A 62 -11.85 -22.08 -11.05
N ASP A 63 -13.01 -22.39 -11.63
CA ASP A 63 -14.29 -21.97 -11.08
C ASP A 63 -14.47 -22.48 -9.64
N ALA A 64 -15.25 -21.71 -8.86
CA ALA A 64 -15.53 -21.96 -7.45
C ALA A 64 -16.52 -23.10 -7.23
#